data_AF-A0A9D5A6G8-F1
#
_entry.id   AF-A0A9D5A6G8-F1
#
_cell.length_a   1.000
_cell.length_b   1.000
_cell.length_c   1.000
_cell.angle_alpha   90.00
_cell.angle_beta   90.00
_cell.angle_gamma   90.00
#
_symmetry.space_group_name_H-M   'P 1'
#
loop_
_entity.id
_entity.type
_entity.pdbx_description
1 polymer ?
#
loop_
_entity_poly.entity_id
_entity_poly.type
_entity_poly.pdbx_seq_one_letter_code
_entity_poly.pdbx_strand_id
1 'polypeptide(L)'
;MRLTRHILPSIHHPFLPLPPSNSRTLSTHTTHIHLQQPLLQMALSSFDTNFQTYNEILNECVNKRAFREGQRVHAHMIKTRYLPSVFLRTRLIVLYTKCDSLGDARHVFDEMPERNVVSWTAMISAYSQRGYASQALYLFLQMLRSGTKPNEFTFATVFTSCTSSTGFSLGRQIHSLIIKSNYEDHVFVGSSLLDMYAKDGKIHEAQTVFECLPERDVVSCTAIISGYAQLGLDEEALELFRRLQGEGMQSNYVTYTGVITALSGLAALDLGKQVHNHVLRSEIPSFVVLQNSLIDMYSKCGNLTYSRRIFDTMYERTVISWNAMLVGYSKHGEGREVLKLFTLMREEKKVKPDSVTMLAVLSGCSHGGLEDTGLNIFHDMNSEKIGVEPKMEHYGCVVDLLGRSGRVEEAFEFIKSMPFEPTAAIWGSLLGASRVHSNVDIGELVGHRLLEIEPGNAGNYVILSNLYASAGRWEDVRSLRDLMLKKTVAKEPGRSWIELDQVLHTFHASDHSHPRREEICVKVKELSVSFKEVGYVPDLSCVLHDVDEEQKEKILLGHSEKLALSFGLIASSENVPIRVIKNLRICVDCHNFAKYISKVYGREVSLRDKNRFHRIVGGKCSCGDYW
;
A
#
# COMPACT_ATOMS: atom_id res chain seq x y z
N MET A 1 -30.67 -14.53 47.59
CA MET A 1 -30.93 -15.94 47.22
C MET A 1 -29.59 -16.66 47.21
N ARG A 2 -29.34 -17.48 48.23
CA ARG A 2 -28.14 -18.30 48.38
C ARG A 2 -28.17 -19.43 47.35
N LEU A 3 -27.05 -19.75 46.72
CA LEU A 3 -26.70 -21.14 46.36
C LEU A 3 -25.18 -21.32 46.32
N THR A 4 -24.78 -22.25 47.15
CA THR A 4 -23.48 -22.78 47.57
C THR A 4 -22.60 -23.32 46.44
N ARG A 5 -21.30 -22.95 46.46
CA ARG A 5 -20.22 -23.71 45.81
C ARG A 5 -19.75 -24.82 46.75
N HIS A 6 -19.76 -26.07 46.27
CA HIS A 6 -19.09 -27.20 46.92
C HIS A 6 -17.66 -27.38 46.36
N ILE A 7 -16.77 -27.79 47.24
CA ILE A 7 -15.32 -27.93 47.09
C ILE A 7 -14.93 -29.42 47.28
N LEU A 8 -14.10 -29.93 46.35
CA LEU A 8 -13.12 -31.06 46.41
C LEU A 8 -13.62 -32.53 46.47
N PRO A 9 -12.80 -33.56 46.08
CA PRO A 9 -11.35 -33.55 45.85
C PRO A 9 -10.79 -34.20 44.56
N SER A 10 -9.50 -33.88 44.36
CA SER A 10 -8.48 -34.41 43.46
C SER A 10 -8.27 -35.93 43.50
N ILE A 11 -8.06 -36.53 42.32
CA ILE A 11 -7.39 -37.84 42.18
C ILE A 11 -6.19 -37.65 41.24
N HIS A 12 -5.00 -37.80 41.81
CA HIS A 12 -3.72 -37.94 41.11
C HIS A 12 -3.54 -39.38 40.62
N HIS A 13 -3.12 -39.56 39.37
CA HIS A 13 -2.23 -40.66 38.93
C HIS A 13 -1.58 -40.28 37.58
N PRO A 14 -0.43 -40.88 37.22
CA PRO A 14 0.76 -40.13 36.85
C PRO A 14 1.03 -40.06 35.34
N PHE A 15 1.83 -39.05 34.99
CA PHE A 15 2.43 -38.82 33.69
C PHE A 15 3.30 -40.01 33.23
N LEU A 16 3.07 -40.47 32.00
CA LEU A 16 4.06 -41.11 31.14
C LEU A 16 4.11 -40.31 29.81
N PRO A 17 5.29 -40.04 29.24
CA PRO A 17 5.44 -39.22 28.04
C PRO A 17 5.12 -40.03 26.78
N LEU A 18 4.17 -39.55 25.98
CA LEU A 18 3.98 -40.00 24.60
C LEU A 18 5.15 -39.49 23.73
N PRO A 19 5.71 -40.31 22.82
CA PRO A 19 6.77 -39.90 21.91
C PRO A 19 6.21 -38.95 20.83
N PRO A 20 7.07 -38.15 20.15
CA PRO A 20 6.62 -37.22 19.13
C PRO A 20 6.00 -37.99 17.97
N SER A 21 4.74 -37.70 17.67
CA SER A 21 4.08 -38.18 16.46
C SER A 21 4.74 -37.55 15.24
N ASN A 22 5.45 -38.39 14.48
CA ASN A 22 5.84 -38.13 13.10
C ASN A 22 4.59 -37.87 12.24
N SER A 23 4.10 -36.64 12.26
CA SER A 23 2.98 -36.17 11.44
C SER A 23 3.51 -35.59 10.13
N ARG A 24 4.03 -36.44 9.25
CA ARG A 24 4.23 -36.04 7.83
C ARG A 24 4.16 -37.15 6.78
N THR A 25 3.83 -38.39 7.16
CA THR A 25 3.73 -39.51 6.19
C THR A 25 2.49 -40.42 6.34
N LEU A 26 1.61 -40.18 7.33
CA LEU A 26 0.40 -41.01 7.50
C LEU A 26 -0.84 -40.53 6.72
N SER A 27 -0.90 -39.27 6.27
CA SER A 27 -2.06 -38.78 5.53
C SER A 27 -2.09 -39.26 4.09
N THR A 28 -0.94 -39.49 3.45
CA THR A 28 -0.84 -39.93 2.05
C THR A 28 -1.22 -41.41 1.85
N HIS A 29 -0.95 -42.25 2.86
CA HIS A 29 -1.23 -43.68 2.77
C HIS A 29 -2.69 -44.05 3.06
N THR A 30 -3.39 -43.31 3.92
CA THR A 30 -4.84 -43.52 4.15
C THR A 30 -5.69 -42.88 3.04
N THR A 31 -5.22 -41.82 2.38
CA THR A 31 -5.95 -41.14 1.29
C THR A 31 -6.03 -41.93 -0.01
N HIS A 32 -5.03 -42.76 -0.31
CA HIS A 32 -5.01 -43.60 -1.52
C HIS A 32 -6.04 -44.73 -1.49
N ILE A 33 -6.42 -45.20 -0.30
CA ILE A 33 -7.27 -46.37 -0.11
C ILE A 33 -8.71 -46.11 -0.58
N HIS A 34 -9.23 -44.89 -0.41
CA HIS A 34 -10.63 -44.56 -0.70
C HIS A 34 -10.96 -44.41 -2.20
N LEU A 35 -9.98 -44.07 -3.05
CA LEU A 35 -10.16 -43.94 -4.50
C LEU A 35 -9.71 -45.21 -5.26
N GLN A 36 -8.86 -46.05 -4.67
CA GLN A 36 -8.35 -47.26 -5.31
C GLN A 36 -9.43 -48.30 -5.59
N GLN A 37 -10.32 -48.59 -4.64
CA GLN A 37 -11.40 -49.57 -4.82
C GLN A 37 -12.39 -49.16 -5.94
N PRO A 38 -12.94 -47.93 -5.95
CA PRO A 38 -13.81 -47.48 -7.04
C PRO A 38 -13.11 -47.47 -8.41
N LEU A 39 -11.85 -47.02 -8.48
CA LEU A 39 -11.06 -47.02 -9.72
C LEU A 39 -10.72 -48.44 -10.21
N LEU A 40 -10.52 -49.39 -9.30
CA LEU A 40 -10.29 -50.80 -9.63
C LEU A 40 -11.58 -51.45 -10.13
N GLN A 41 -12.72 -51.17 -9.49
CA GLN A 41 -14.03 -51.65 -9.91
C GLN A 41 -14.41 -51.09 -11.29
N MET A 42 -14.10 -49.82 -11.57
CA MET A 42 -14.22 -49.24 -12.92
C MET A 42 -13.33 -49.97 -13.93
N ALA A 43 -12.05 -50.23 -13.61
CA ALA A 43 -11.14 -50.93 -14.51
C ALA A 43 -11.61 -52.36 -14.85
N LEU A 44 -12.39 -52.98 -13.96
CA LEU A 44 -12.94 -54.33 -14.12
C LEU A 44 -14.34 -54.35 -14.77
N SER A 45 -15.12 -53.26 -14.68
CA SER A 45 -16.48 -53.16 -15.23
C SER A 45 -16.47 -52.43 -16.58
N SER A 46 -16.35 -53.20 -17.66
CA SER A 46 -16.15 -52.63 -19.00
C SER A 46 -17.37 -51.92 -19.62
N PHE A 47 -18.58 -52.07 -19.07
CA PHE A 47 -19.81 -51.56 -19.72
C PHE A 47 -20.91 -50.91 -18.83
N ASP A 48 -20.86 -50.99 -17.48
CA ASP A 48 -22.00 -50.60 -16.62
C ASP A 48 -21.73 -49.45 -15.62
N THR A 49 -20.78 -48.55 -15.92
CA THR A 49 -20.58 -47.36 -15.05
C THR A 49 -21.65 -46.30 -15.34
N ASN A 50 -22.43 -45.92 -14.32
CA ASN A 50 -23.50 -44.92 -14.45
C ASN A 50 -23.04 -43.50 -14.06
N PHE A 51 -23.90 -42.50 -14.32
CA PHE A 51 -23.63 -41.08 -14.01
C PHE A 51 -23.24 -40.86 -12.54
N GLN A 52 -23.90 -41.56 -11.60
CA GLN A 52 -23.70 -41.35 -10.17
C GLN A 52 -22.29 -41.76 -9.74
N THR A 53 -21.82 -42.92 -10.21
CA THR A 53 -20.45 -43.40 -9.94
C THR A 53 -19.40 -42.42 -10.45
N TYR A 54 -19.56 -41.93 -11.69
CA TYR A 54 -18.65 -40.94 -12.24
C TYR A 54 -18.67 -39.61 -11.48
N ASN A 55 -19.86 -39.14 -11.08
CA ASN A 55 -20.01 -37.91 -10.31
C ASN A 55 -19.32 -38.00 -8.94
N GLU A 56 -19.54 -39.10 -8.20
CA GLU A 56 -18.95 -39.32 -6.87
C GLU A 56 -17.42 -39.34 -6.94
N ILE A 57 -16.85 -40.11 -7.88
CA ILE A 57 -15.40 -40.22 -8.01
C ILE A 57 -14.79 -38.89 -8.46
N LEU A 58 -15.40 -38.21 -9.44
CA LEU A 58 -14.92 -36.89 -9.87
C LEU A 58 -15.02 -35.84 -8.77
N ASN A 59 -16.10 -35.84 -7.98
CA ASN A 59 -16.26 -34.93 -6.85
C ASN A 59 -15.15 -35.15 -5.80
N GLU A 60 -14.84 -36.40 -5.51
CA GLU A 60 -13.74 -36.76 -4.61
C GLU A 60 -12.37 -36.35 -5.18
N CYS A 61 -12.14 -36.56 -6.47
CA CYS A 61 -10.93 -36.09 -7.15
C CYS A 61 -10.79 -34.56 -7.09
N VAL A 62 -11.89 -33.81 -7.28
CA VAL A 62 -11.92 -32.34 -7.18
C VAL A 62 -11.58 -31.87 -5.77
N ASN A 63 -12.12 -32.52 -4.74
CA ASN A 63 -11.87 -32.17 -3.34
C ASN A 63 -10.41 -32.44 -2.94
N LYS A 64 -9.85 -33.56 -3.41
CA LYS A 64 -8.47 -33.98 -3.10
C LYS A 64 -7.41 -33.43 -4.06
N ARG A 65 -7.81 -32.70 -5.10
CA ARG A 65 -6.94 -32.28 -6.22
C ARG A 65 -6.17 -33.47 -6.84
N ALA A 66 -6.84 -34.63 -6.93
CA ALA A 66 -6.25 -35.90 -7.38
C ALA A 66 -6.16 -35.97 -8.91
N PHE A 67 -5.10 -35.38 -9.47
CA PHE A 67 -4.92 -35.21 -10.91
C PHE A 67 -4.88 -36.53 -11.70
N ARG A 68 -4.05 -37.50 -11.26
CA ARG A 68 -3.85 -38.76 -11.98
C ARG A 68 -5.10 -39.63 -11.95
N GLU A 69 -5.74 -39.72 -10.81
CA GLU A 69 -7.00 -40.43 -10.61
C GLU A 69 -8.10 -39.83 -11.48
N GLY A 70 -8.20 -38.50 -11.49
CA GLY A 70 -9.12 -37.77 -12.36
C GLY A 70 -8.89 -38.03 -13.85
N GLN A 71 -7.63 -38.04 -14.31
CA GLN A 71 -7.28 -38.41 -15.69
C GLN A 71 -7.67 -39.86 -16.01
N ARG A 72 -7.51 -40.80 -15.08
CA ARG A 72 -7.95 -42.19 -15.28
C ARG A 72 -9.45 -42.30 -15.46
N VAL A 73 -10.22 -41.55 -14.67
CA VAL A 73 -11.69 -41.49 -14.81
C VAL A 73 -12.08 -40.90 -16.16
N HIS A 74 -11.46 -39.79 -16.56
CA HIS A 74 -11.73 -39.15 -17.84
C HIS A 74 -11.36 -40.07 -19.03
N ALA A 75 -10.19 -40.71 -18.98
CA ALA A 75 -9.76 -41.69 -19.98
C ALA A 75 -10.69 -42.90 -20.04
N HIS A 76 -11.22 -43.35 -18.90
CA HIS A 76 -12.21 -44.43 -18.85
C HIS A 76 -13.52 -44.04 -19.54
N MET A 77 -14.02 -42.82 -19.30
CA MET A 77 -15.20 -42.30 -20.02
C MET A 77 -14.99 -42.32 -21.54
N ILE A 78 -13.81 -41.88 -22.00
CA ILE A 78 -13.44 -41.88 -23.43
C ILE A 78 -13.37 -43.31 -23.97
N LYS A 79 -12.66 -44.21 -23.27
CA LYS A 79 -12.48 -45.62 -23.67
C LYS A 79 -13.80 -46.37 -23.77
N THR A 80 -14.72 -46.13 -22.84
CA THR A 80 -16.06 -46.75 -22.81
C THR A 80 -17.07 -46.06 -23.74
N ARG A 81 -16.66 -45.00 -24.46
CA ARG A 81 -17.54 -44.16 -25.29
C ARG A 81 -18.74 -43.62 -24.52
N TYR A 82 -18.58 -43.42 -23.21
CA TYR A 82 -19.59 -42.78 -22.40
C TYR A 82 -19.74 -41.34 -22.88
N LEU A 83 -20.99 -40.88 -23.05
CA LEU A 83 -21.30 -39.51 -23.43
C LEU A 83 -21.65 -38.71 -22.16
N PRO A 84 -20.66 -38.05 -21.51
CA PRO A 84 -20.92 -37.34 -20.28
C PRO A 84 -21.84 -36.14 -20.53
N SER A 85 -22.79 -35.97 -19.61
CA SER A 85 -23.68 -34.81 -19.58
C SER A 85 -22.87 -33.52 -19.40
N VAL A 86 -23.49 -32.38 -19.72
CA VAL A 86 -22.93 -31.03 -19.52
C VAL A 86 -22.43 -30.87 -18.07
N PHE A 87 -23.13 -31.46 -17.11
CA PHE A 87 -22.74 -31.45 -15.70
C PHE A 87 -21.40 -32.18 -15.43
N LEU A 88 -21.22 -33.41 -15.92
CA LEU A 88 -19.97 -34.16 -15.73
C LEU A 88 -18.80 -33.51 -16.48
N ARG A 89 -19.04 -32.98 -17.69
CA ARG A 89 -18.02 -32.21 -18.43
C ARG A 89 -17.62 -30.93 -17.68
N THR A 90 -18.59 -30.21 -17.11
CA THR A 90 -18.31 -29.04 -16.25
C THR A 90 -17.51 -29.44 -15.01
N ARG A 91 -17.81 -30.60 -14.41
CA ARG A 91 -17.04 -31.13 -13.27
C ARG A 91 -15.59 -31.47 -13.66
N LEU A 92 -15.36 -32.03 -14.85
CA LEU A 92 -14.03 -32.27 -15.39
C LEU A 92 -13.25 -30.96 -15.59
N ILE A 93 -13.90 -29.89 -16.09
CA ILE A 93 -13.28 -28.55 -16.19
C ILE A 93 -12.82 -28.07 -14.81
N VAL A 94 -13.69 -28.17 -13.79
CA VAL A 94 -13.36 -27.76 -12.41
C VAL A 94 -12.23 -28.60 -11.82
N LEU A 95 -12.21 -29.91 -12.07
CA LEU A 95 -11.13 -30.82 -11.67
C LEU A 95 -9.79 -30.38 -12.25
N TYR A 96 -9.71 -30.27 -13.59
CA TYR A 96 -8.47 -29.89 -14.27
C TYR A 96 -8.01 -28.49 -13.87
N THR A 97 -8.96 -27.56 -13.67
CA THR A 97 -8.66 -26.23 -13.14
C THR A 97 -8.07 -26.30 -11.74
N LYS A 98 -8.63 -27.07 -10.80
CA LYS A 98 -8.06 -27.20 -9.44
C LYS A 98 -6.72 -27.94 -9.39
N CYS A 99 -6.42 -28.75 -10.40
CA CYS A 99 -5.17 -29.50 -10.53
C CYS A 99 -4.11 -28.77 -11.40
N ASP A 100 -4.28 -27.47 -11.63
CA ASP A 100 -3.31 -26.66 -12.40
C ASP A 100 -3.07 -27.07 -13.86
N SER A 101 -4.01 -27.82 -14.45
CA SER A 101 -4.01 -28.14 -15.89
C SER A 101 -5.08 -27.32 -16.63
N LEU A 102 -4.73 -26.07 -16.96
CA LEU A 102 -5.62 -25.20 -17.75
C LEU A 102 -5.84 -25.71 -19.18
N GLY A 103 -4.84 -26.37 -19.76
CA GLY A 103 -4.90 -26.94 -21.11
C GLY A 103 -5.93 -28.07 -21.21
N ASP A 104 -5.92 -29.01 -20.28
CA ASP A 104 -6.90 -30.12 -20.25
C ASP A 104 -8.31 -29.59 -19.98
N ALA A 105 -8.45 -28.61 -19.09
CA ALA A 105 -9.73 -27.94 -18.83
C ALA A 105 -10.28 -27.28 -20.10
N ARG A 106 -9.42 -26.59 -20.85
CA ARG A 106 -9.77 -25.95 -22.12
C ARG A 106 -10.18 -26.98 -23.18
N HIS A 107 -9.44 -28.08 -23.27
CA HIS A 107 -9.74 -29.16 -24.21
C HIS A 107 -11.11 -29.78 -23.94
N VAL A 108 -11.42 -30.13 -22.68
CA VAL A 108 -12.75 -30.62 -22.29
C VAL A 108 -13.85 -29.63 -22.67
N PHE A 109 -13.62 -28.34 -22.42
CA PHE A 109 -14.56 -27.27 -22.74
C PHE A 109 -14.80 -27.12 -24.25
N ASP A 110 -13.74 -27.19 -25.06
CA ASP A 110 -13.81 -27.06 -26.52
C ASP A 110 -14.52 -28.27 -27.17
N GLU A 111 -14.42 -29.46 -26.58
CA GLU A 111 -15.15 -30.67 -27.02
C GLU A 111 -16.61 -30.76 -26.55
N MET A 112 -17.09 -29.82 -25.73
CA MET A 112 -18.50 -29.81 -25.29
C MET A 112 -19.43 -29.51 -26.48
N PRO A 113 -20.37 -30.40 -26.84
CA PRO A 113 -21.33 -30.13 -27.91
C PRO A 113 -22.31 -29.02 -27.51
N GLU A 114 -22.72 -29.00 -26.25
CA GLU A 114 -23.57 -27.98 -25.65
C GLU A 114 -22.89 -27.38 -24.43
N ARG A 115 -22.94 -26.06 -24.31
CA ARG A 115 -22.36 -25.30 -23.20
C ARG A 115 -23.45 -24.47 -22.55
N ASN A 116 -23.57 -24.56 -21.23
CA ASN A 116 -24.48 -23.74 -20.44
C ASN A 116 -23.71 -22.64 -19.69
N VAL A 117 -24.45 -21.74 -19.03
CA VAL A 117 -23.88 -20.62 -18.24
C VAL A 117 -22.83 -21.08 -17.22
N VAL A 118 -23.03 -22.24 -16.60
CA VAL A 118 -22.11 -22.78 -15.58
C VAL A 118 -20.78 -23.21 -16.21
N SER A 119 -20.82 -23.91 -17.35
CA SER A 119 -19.60 -24.32 -18.06
C SER A 119 -18.79 -23.12 -18.60
N TRP A 120 -19.46 -22.10 -19.13
CA TRP A 120 -18.81 -20.84 -19.54
C TRP A 120 -18.19 -20.13 -18.35
N THR A 121 -18.95 -19.93 -17.26
CA THR A 121 -18.47 -19.25 -16.05
C THR A 121 -17.27 -19.97 -15.44
N ALA A 122 -17.29 -21.31 -15.39
CA ALA A 122 -16.17 -22.11 -14.89
C ALA A 122 -14.89 -21.86 -15.68
N MET A 123 -14.97 -21.83 -17.02
CA MET A 123 -13.79 -21.59 -17.87
C MET A 123 -13.30 -20.13 -17.78
N ILE A 124 -14.22 -19.16 -17.77
CA ILE A 124 -13.88 -17.74 -17.58
C ILE A 124 -13.16 -17.54 -16.24
N SER A 125 -13.69 -18.13 -15.16
CA SER A 125 -13.09 -18.09 -13.83
C SER A 125 -11.70 -18.71 -13.80
N ALA A 126 -11.52 -19.86 -14.47
CA ALA A 126 -10.23 -20.56 -14.56
C ALA A 126 -9.13 -19.71 -15.22
N TYR A 127 -9.45 -18.95 -16.27
CA TYR A 127 -8.50 -18.02 -16.89
C TYR A 127 -8.28 -16.77 -16.02
N SER A 128 -9.36 -16.18 -15.48
CA SER A 128 -9.27 -14.97 -14.66
C SER A 128 -8.39 -15.16 -13.42
N GLN A 129 -8.61 -16.25 -12.67
CA GLN A 129 -7.84 -16.58 -11.45
C GLN A 129 -6.35 -16.79 -11.71
N ARG A 130 -5.96 -17.03 -12.96
CA ARG A 130 -4.57 -17.25 -13.39
C ARG A 130 -3.94 -16.01 -14.04
N GLY A 131 -4.63 -14.87 -14.02
CA GLY A 131 -4.15 -13.62 -14.61
C GLY A 131 -4.25 -13.55 -16.13
N TYR A 132 -4.89 -14.54 -16.78
CA TYR A 132 -5.12 -14.54 -18.23
C TYR A 132 -6.38 -13.74 -18.59
N ALA A 133 -6.37 -12.45 -18.25
CA ALA A 133 -7.51 -11.55 -18.39
C ALA A 133 -8.06 -11.51 -19.83
N SER A 134 -7.19 -11.35 -20.83
CA SER A 134 -7.59 -11.28 -22.24
C SER A 134 -8.35 -12.54 -22.70
N GLN A 135 -7.92 -13.72 -22.27
CA GLN A 135 -8.55 -14.99 -22.61
C GLN A 135 -9.90 -15.16 -21.90
N ALA A 136 -10.01 -14.72 -20.64
CA ALA A 136 -11.26 -14.72 -19.90
C ALA A 136 -12.30 -13.79 -20.57
N LEU A 137 -11.88 -12.58 -20.97
CA LEU A 137 -12.72 -11.63 -21.70
C LEU A 137 -13.13 -12.17 -23.09
N TYR A 138 -12.22 -12.82 -23.80
CA TYR A 138 -12.52 -13.46 -25.08
C TYR A 138 -13.57 -14.57 -24.93
N LEU A 139 -13.45 -15.41 -23.91
CA LEU A 139 -14.46 -16.44 -23.60
C LEU A 139 -15.82 -15.84 -23.26
N PHE A 140 -15.85 -14.73 -22.51
CA PHE A 140 -17.10 -14.01 -22.25
C PHE A 140 -17.76 -13.50 -23.53
N LEU A 141 -16.98 -12.93 -24.46
CA LEU A 141 -17.50 -12.53 -25.77
C LEU A 141 -18.01 -13.72 -26.59
N GLN A 142 -17.34 -14.88 -26.53
CA GLN A 142 -17.82 -16.10 -27.19
C GLN A 142 -19.13 -16.60 -26.59
N MET A 143 -19.29 -16.55 -25.26
CA MET A 143 -20.53 -16.88 -24.56
C MET A 143 -21.71 -16.00 -25.04
N LEU A 144 -21.48 -14.69 -25.17
CA LEU A 144 -22.50 -13.78 -25.69
C LEU A 144 -22.86 -14.10 -27.15
N ARG A 145 -21.85 -14.40 -27.99
CA ARG A 145 -22.06 -14.78 -29.40
C ARG A 145 -22.76 -16.12 -29.56
N SER A 146 -22.63 -17.05 -28.62
CA SER A 146 -23.38 -18.31 -28.62
C SER A 146 -24.83 -18.16 -28.16
N GLY A 147 -25.28 -16.94 -27.83
CA GLY A 147 -26.62 -16.66 -27.33
C GLY A 147 -26.84 -17.09 -25.88
N THR A 148 -25.80 -17.49 -25.16
CA THR A 148 -25.90 -17.87 -23.75
C THR A 148 -25.91 -16.62 -22.88
N LYS A 149 -27.01 -16.38 -22.16
CA LYS A 149 -27.12 -15.21 -21.27
C LYS A 149 -26.22 -15.34 -20.04
N PRO A 150 -25.40 -14.32 -19.70
CA PRO A 150 -24.68 -14.27 -18.43
C PRO A 150 -25.62 -14.24 -17.24
N ASN A 151 -25.16 -14.78 -16.11
CA ASN A 151 -25.80 -14.61 -14.81
C ASN A 151 -24.93 -13.75 -13.88
N GLU A 152 -25.40 -13.51 -12.66
CA GLU A 152 -24.75 -12.72 -11.62
C GLU A 152 -23.30 -13.17 -11.35
N PHE A 153 -23.06 -14.49 -11.31
CA PHE A 153 -21.72 -15.06 -11.11
C PHE A 153 -20.81 -14.87 -12.32
N THR A 154 -21.38 -14.91 -13.54
CA THR A 154 -20.63 -14.61 -14.77
C THR A 154 -20.14 -13.17 -14.74
N PHE A 155 -21.04 -12.21 -14.46
CA PHE A 155 -20.69 -10.80 -14.40
C PHE A 155 -19.63 -10.51 -13.32
N ALA A 156 -19.82 -11.01 -12.11
CA ALA A 156 -18.86 -10.88 -11.01
C ALA A 156 -17.47 -11.40 -11.40
N THR A 157 -17.42 -12.58 -12.03
CA THR A 157 -16.15 -13.18 -12.46
C THR A 157 -15.46 -12.35 -13.54
N VAL A 158 -16.19 -11.85 -14.53
CA VAL A 158 -15.61 -11.13 -15.67
C VAL A 158 -14.99 -9.79 -15.23
N PHE A 159 -15.56 -9.12 -14.22
CA PHE A 159 -15.00 -7.88 -13.70
C PHE A 159 -13.60 -8.03 -13.11
N THR A 160 -13.28 -9.20 -12.53
CA THR A 160 -11.91 -9.48 -12.06
C THR A 160 -10.88 -9.51 -13.18
N SER A 161 -11.30 -9.69 -14.44
CA SER A 161 -10.46 -9.59 -15.64
C SER A 161 -10.50 -8.20 -16.30
N CYS A 162 -11.27 -7.25 -15.77
CA CYS A 162 -11.41 -5.90 -16.33
C CYS A 162 -10.46 -4.87 -15.70
N THR A 163 -9.64 -5.24 -14.71
CA THR A 163 -8.83 -4.32 -13.89
C THR A 163 -7.49 -3.93 -14.53
N SER A 164 -7.51 -3.41 -15.76
CA SER A 164 -6.31 -2.93 -16.49
C SER A 164 -6.70 -1.90 -17.56
N SER A 165 -5.74 -1.13 -18.09
CA SER A 165 -6.03 -0.03 -19.03
C SER A 165 -6.83 -0.45 -20.28
N THR A 166 -6.60 -1.66 -20.80
CA THR A 166 -7.39 -2.22 -21.92
C THR A 166 -8.71 -2.82 -21.44
N GLY A 167 -8.72 -3.46 -20.26
CA GLY A 167 -9.89 -4.08 -19.63
C GLY A 167 -10.96 -3.09 -19.18
N PHE A 168 -10.57 -1.88 -18.75
CA PHE A 168 -11.49 -0.87 -18.20
C PHE A 168 -12.55 -0.44 -19.20
N SER A 169 -12.14 -0.22 -20.45
CA SER A 169 -13.05 0.17 -21.54
C SER A 169 -14.15 -0.87 -21.76
N LEU A 170 -13.80 -2.15 -21.65
CA LEU A 170 -14.72 -3.26 -21.74
C LEU A 170 -15.55 -3.40 -20.47
N GLY A 171 -14.96 -3.15 -19.29
CA GLY A 171 -15.66 -3.10 -18.01
C GLY A 171 -16.85 -2.12 -18.03
N ARG A 172 -16.68 -0.92 -18.63
CA ARG A 172 -17.79 0.04 -18.83
C ARG A 172 -18.87 -0.47 -19.79
N GLN A 173 -18.49 -1.19 -20.84
CA GLN A 173 -19.45 -1.81 -21.76
C GLN A 173 -20.24 -2.92 -21.07
N ILE A 174 -19.57 -3.73 -20.22
CA ILE A 174 -20.20 -4.78 -19.42
C ILE A 174 -21.13 -4.17 -18.37
N HIS A 175 -20.74 -3.07 -17.72
CA HIS A 175 -21.64 -2.33 -16.83
C HIS A 175 -22.91 -1.86 -17.58
N SER A 176 -22.76 -1.33 -18.80
CA SER A 176 -23.92 -0.97 -19.63
C SER A 176 -24.80 -2.19 -19.96
N LEU A 177 -24.20 -3.37 -20.16
CA LEU A 177 -24.93 -4.63 -20.38
C LEU A 177 -25.67 -5.10 -19.13
N ILE A 178 -25.10 -4.92 -17.94
CA ILE A 178 -25.74 -5.23 -16.65
C ILE A 178 -27.01 -4.42 -16.46
N ILE A 179 -26.93 -3.11 -16.70
CA ILE A 179 -28.10 -2.21 -16.65
C ILE A 179 -29.16 -2.66 -17.65
N LYS A 180 -28.77 -2.94 -18.90
CA LYS A 180 -29.71 -3.43 -19.93
C LYS A 180 -30.30 -4.82 -19.63
N SER A 181 -29.66 -5.57 -18.74
CA SER A 181 -30.07 -6.94 -18.38
C SER A 181 -30.74 -7.00 -17.00
N ASN A 182 -31.01 -5.85 -16.35
CA ASN A 182 -31.61 -5.72 -15.02
C ASN A 182 -30.83 -6.44 -13.91
N TYR A 183 -29.50 -6.36 -13.94
CA TYR A 183 -28.63 -6.92 -12.90
C TYR A 183 -28.03 -5.84 -11.98
N GLU A 184 -28.37 -4.56 -12.15
CA GLU A 184 -27.81 -3.44 -11.36
C GLU A 184 -28.12 -3.53 -9.86
N ASP A 185 -29.29 -4.07 -9.49
CA ASP A 185 -29.73 -4.20 -8.11
C ASP A 185 -29.11 -5.41 -7.38
N HIS A 186 -28.39 -6.27 -8.11
CA HIS A 186 -27.85 -7.50 -7.56
C HIS A 186 -26.55 -7.22 -6.78
N VAL A 187 -26.60 -7.32 -5.44
CA VAL A 187 -25.50 -6.98 -4.52
C VAL A 187 -24.15 -7.56 -4.94
N PHE A 188 -24.09 -8.83 -5.36
CA PHE A 188 -22.84 -9.46 -5.81
C PHE A 188 -22.26 -8.83 -7.08
N VAL A 189 -23.11 -8.42 -8.02
CA VAL A 189 -22.70 -7.74 -9.26
C VAL A 189 -22.25 -6.33 -8.92
N GLY A 190 -23.01 -5.63 -8.09
CA GLY A 190 -22.70 -4.33 -7.52
C GLY A 190 -21.32 -4.29 -6.84
N SER A 191 -21.07 -5.19 -5.90
CA SER A 191 -19.78 -5.31 -5.20
C SER A 191 -18.60 -5.59 -6.13
N SER A 192 -18.80 -6.38 -7.19
CA SER A 192 -17.75 -6.66 -8.18
C SER A 192 -17.49 -5.47 -9.10
N LEU A 193 -18.53 -4.71 -9.43
CA LEU A 193 -18.44 -3.48 -10.21
C LEU A 193 -17.74 -2.37 -9.43
N LEU A 194 -18.02 -2.28 -8.12
CA LEU A 194 -17.32 -1.40 -7.18
C LEU A 194 -15.82 -1.66 -7.15
N ASP A 195 -15.44 -2.92 -6.94
CA ASP A 195 -14.04 -3.34 -6.91
C ASP A 195 -13.31 -3.01 -8.23
N MET A 196 -13.98 -3.20 -9.38
CA MET A 196 -13.43 -2.86 -10.69
C MET A 196 -13.16 -1.35 -10.83
N TYR A 197 -14.17 -0.50 -10.54
CA TYR A 197 -14.00 0.95 -10.63
C TYR A 197 -12.97 1.48 -9.64
N ALA A 198 -12.97 0.98 -8.40
CA ALA A 198 -12.02 1.38 -7.37
C ALA A 198 -10.57 1.04 -7.78
N LYS A 199 -10.32 -0.16 -8.30
CA LYS A 199 -8.97 -0.60 -8.74
C LYS A 199 -8.44 0.17 -9.95
N ASP A 200 -9.30 0.65 -10.83
CA ASP A 200 -8.91 1.51 -11.95
C ASP A 200 -8.84 3.01 -11.58
N GLY A 201 -8.94 3.34 -10.28
CA GLY A 201 -8.82 4.72 -9.76
C GLY A 201 -10.04 5.60 -10.07
N LYS A 202 -11.17 5.00 -10.45
CA LYS A 202 -12.44 5.67 -10.80
C LYS A 202 -13.38 5.68 -9.61
N ILE A 203 -12.92 6.34 -8.55
CA ILE A 203 -13.58 6.29 -7.24
C ILE A 203 -14.95 6.96 -7.23
N HIS A 204 -15.16 7.99 -8.05
CA HIS A 204 -16.47 8.65 -8.16
C HIS A 204 -17.51 7.74 -8.83
N GLU A 205 -17.11 7.01 -9.87
CA GLU A 205 -17.94 5.99 -10.49
C GLU A 205 -18.22 4.83 -9.52
N ALA A 206 -17.21 4.40 -8.74
CA ALA A 206 -17.40 3.41 -7.68
C ALA A 206 -18.41 3.94 -6.62
N GLN A 207 -18.24 5.17 -6.16
CA GLN A 207 -19.17 5.79 -5.20
C GLN A 207 -20.60 5.84 -5.73
N THR A 208 -20.78 6.18 -7.01
CA THR A 208 -22.10 6.20 -7.66
C THR A 208 -22.75 4.82 -7.62
N VAL A 209 -22.00 3.77 -7.98
CA VAL A 209 -22.48 2.38 -7.90
C VAL A 209 -22.85 2.02 -6.47
N PHE A 210 -22.04 2.42 -5.48
CA PHE A 210 -22.26 2.12 -4.07
C PHE A 210 -23.52 2.80 -3.54
N GLU A 211 -23.76 4.02 -3.98
CA GLU A 211 -24.95 4.79 -3.63
C GLU A 211 -26.23 4.17 -4.21
N CYS A 212 -26.15 3.61 -5.41
CA CYS A 212 -27.26 2.93 -6.08
C CYS A 212 -27.56 1.53 -5.54
N LEU A 213 -26.71 0.92 -4.69
CA LEU A 213 -27.00 -0.42 -4.15
C LEU A 213 -28.21 -0.39 -3.22
N PRO A 214 -29.23 -1.25 -3.45
CA PRO A 214 -30.44 -1.29 -2.63
C PRO A 214 -30.15 -1.77 -1.20
N GLU A 215 -29.23 -2.73 -1.06
CA GLU A 215 -28.71 -3.21 0.21
C GLU A 215 -27.18 -3.21 0.15
N ARG A 216 -26.57 -2.68 1.21
CA ARG A 216 -25.11 -2.60 1.35
C ARG A 216 -24.68 -3.62 2.38
N ASP A 217 -23.78 -4.51 1.99
CA ASP A 217 -23.17 -5.49 2.88
C ASP A 217 -21.74 -5.09 3.27
N VAL A 218 -21.15 -5.83 4.21
CA VAL A 218 -19.77 -5.55 4.69
C VAL A 218 -18.78 -5.58 3.53
N VAL A 219 -19.02 -6.40 2.51
CA VAL A 219 -18.14 -6.55 1.35
C VAL A 219 -18.12 -5.27 0.51
N SER A 220 -19.31 -4.75 0.15
CA SER A 220 -19.45 -3.51 -0.61
C SER A 220 -18.81 -2.32 0.11
N CYS A 221 -19.06 -2.16 1.42
CA CYS A 221 -18.45 -1.10 2.22
C CYS A 221 -16.92 -1.27 2.34
N THR A 222 -16.43 -2.50 2.52
CA THR A 222 -14.99 -2.78 2.61
C THR A 222 -14.26 -2.45 1.31
N ALA A 223 -14.87 -2.71 0.15
CA ALA A 223 -14.29 -2.42 -1.15
C ALA A 223 -14.07 -0.91 -1.33
N ILE A 224 -15.07 -0.09 -1.00
CA ILE A 224 -14.96 1.37 -1.15
C ILE A 224 -14.09 2.01 -0.05
N ILE A 225 -14.10 1.52 1.19
CA ILE A 225 -13.15 1.95 2.24
C ILE A 225 -11.70 1.69 1.77
N SER A 226 -11.45 0.51 1.21
CA SER A 226 -10.13 0.15 0.70
C SER A 226 -9.74 0.99 -0.52
N GLY A 227 -10.69 1.27 -1.41
CA GLY A 227 -10.50 2.16 -2.56
C GLY A 227 -10.15 3.59 -2.14
N TYR A 228 -10.89 4.15 -1.18
CA TYR A 228 -10.60 5.46 -0.61
C TYR A 228 -9.19 5.51 0.01
N ALA A 229 -8.85 4.54 0.86
CA ALA A 229 -7.53 4.46 1.49
C ALA A 229 -6.38 4.32 0.48
N GLN A 230 -6.57 3.57 -0.61
CA GLN A 230 -5.57 3.40 -1.67
C GLN A 230 -5.34 4.69 -2.47
N LEU A 231 -6.36 5.54 -2.59
CA LEU A 231 -6.29 6.82 -3.28
C LEU A 231 -5.88 7.99 -2.36
N GLY A 232 -5.66 7.73 -1.07
CA GLY A 232 -5.34 8.76 -0.07
C GLY A 232 -6.54 9.62 0.32
N LEU A 233 -7.76 9.18 0.01
CA LEU A 233 -9.03 9.77 0.47
C LEU A 233 -9.34 9.25 1.88
N ASP A 234 -8.40 9.48 2.80
CA ASP A 234 -8.37 8.79 4.08
C ASP A 234 -9.52 9.23 5.02
N GLU A 235 -9.97 10.48 4.91
CA GLU A 235 -11.09 10.99 5.70
C GLU A 235 -12.41 10.33 5.28
N GLU A 236 -12.63 10.18 3.97
CA GLU A 236 -13.80 9.51 3.40
C GLU A 236 -13.84 8.03 3.78
N ALA A 237 -12.67 7.36 3.80
CA ALA A 237 -12.54 5.99 4.29
C ALA A 237 -12.96 5.85 5.76
N LEU A 238 -12.52 6.77 6.63
CA LEU A 238 -12.88 6.76 8.03
C LEU A 238 -14.35 7.07 8.27
N GLU A 239 -14.91 8.04 7.55
CA GLU A 239 -16.33 8.40 7.70
C GLU A 239 -17.24 7.23 7.32
N LEU A 240 -16.92 6.55 6.21
CA LEU A 240 -17.67 5.37 5.82
C LEU A 240 -17.49 4.20 6.80
N PHE A 241 -16.31 4.06 7.40
CA PHE A 241 -16.10 3.07 8.46
C PHE A 241 -16.94 3.36 9.71
N ARG A 242 -17.02 4.62 10.16
CA ARG A 242 -17.89 5.01 11.28
C ARG A 242 -19.35 4.69 10.97
N ARG A 243 -19.78 4.97 9.75
CA ARG A 243 -21.13 4.63 9.29
C ARG A 243 -21.38 3.12 9.30
N LEU A 244 -20.45 2.32 8.78
CA LEU A 244 -20.51 0.85 8.82
C LEU A 244 -20.70 0.35 10.26
N GLN A 245 -19.94 0.90 11.21
CA GLN A 245 -20.07 0.55 12.63
C GLN A 245 -21.40 1.03 13.23
N GLY A 246 -21.87 2.22 12.87
CA GLY A 246 -23.15 2.78 13.31
C GLY A 246 -24.36 1.98 12.81
N GLU A 247 -24.25 1.36 11.65
CA GLU A 247 -25.24 0.42 11.08
C GLU A 247 -25.16 -0.99 11.72
N GLY A 248 -24.25 -1.22 12.67
CA GLY A 248 -24.12 -2.48 13.41
C GLY A 248 -23.45 -3.61 12.63
N MET A 249 -22.80 -3.30 11.51
CA MET A 249 -22.18 -4.30 10.65
C MET A 249 -20.84 -4.78 11.23
N GLN A 250 -20.62 -6.10 11.25
CA GLN A 250 -19.39 -6.69 11.78
C GLN A 250 -18.24 -6.55 10.77
N SER A 251 -17.22 -5.79 11.15
CA SER A 251 -16.01 -5.59 10.35
C SER A 251 -15.14 -6.85 10.32
N ASN A 252 -14.54 -7.14 9.16
CA ASN A 252 -13.60 -8.24 9.01
C ASN A 252 -12.14 -7.74 8.90
N TYR A 253 -11.18 -8.65 8.77
CA TYR A 253 -9.75 -8.29 8.70
C TYR A 253 -9.41 -7.40 7.49
N VAL A 254 -10.17 -7.49 6.39
CA VAL A 254 -9.98 -6.65 5.19
C VAL A 254 -10.49 -5.25 5.47
N THR A 255 -11.66 -5.11 6.12
CA THR A 255 -12.19 -3.82 6.57
C THR A 255 -11.16 -3.11 7.46
N TYR A 256 -10.64 -3.80 8.48
CA TYR A 256 -9.62 -3.22 9.36
C TYR A 256 -8.33 -2.86 8.63
N THR A 257 -7.90 -3.69 7.67
CA THR A 257 -6.72 -3.38 6.85
C THR A 257 -6.91 -2.05 6.11
N GLY A 258 -8.04 -1.84 5.42
CA GLY A 258 -8.33 -0.58 4.72
C GLY A 258 -8.39 0.62 5.66
N VAL A 259 -9.05 0.48 6.81
CA VAL A 259 -9.14 1.54 7.84
C VAL A 259 -7.76 1.89 8.41
N ILE A 260 -6.93 0.88 8.70
CA ILE A 260 -5.57 1.08 9.22
C ILE A 260 -4.70 1.77 8.17
N THR A 261 -4.87 1.45 6.88
CA THR A 261 -4.21 2.18 5.79
C THR A 261 -4.63 3.65 5.74
N ALA A 262 -5.92 3.96 5.89
CA ALA A 262 -6.39 5.35 5.96
C ALA A 262 -5.80 6.09 7.17
N LEU A 263 -5.78 5.46 8.35
CA LEU A 263 -5.19 6.02 9.57
C LEU A 263 -3.68 6.27 9.43
N SER A 264 -2.98 5.41 8.67
CA SER A 264 -1.57 5.55 8.31
C SER A 264 -1.32 6.79 7.44
N GLY A 265 -2.23 7.08 6.50
CA GLY A 265 -2.20 8.26 5.63
C GLY A 265 -2.41 9.55 6.41
N LEU A 266 -3.43 9.59 7.27
CA LEU A 266 -3.73 10.73 8.16
C LEU A 266 -2.70 10.92 9.28
N ALA A 267 -1.93 9.88 9.57
CA ALA A 267 -1.07 9.77 10.76
C ALA A 267 -1.82 9.99 12.08
N ALA A 268 -3.06 9.48 12.14
CA ALA A 268 -3.94 9.54 13.30
C ALA A 268 -3.61 8.42 14.31
N LEU A 269 -2.53 8.61 15.08
CA LEU A 269 -1.97 7.59 15.97
C LEU A 269 -2.98 7.08 17.02
N ASP A 270 -3.75 7.98 17.63
CA ASP A 270 -4.62 7.59 18.75
C ASP A 270 -5.87 6.84 18.27
N LEU A 271 -6.45 7.24 17.13
CA LEU A 271 -7.45 6.44 16.43
C LEU A 271 -6.87 5.08 15.97
N GLY A 272 -5.63 5.07 15.48
CA GLY A 272 -4.89 3.84 15.15
C GLY A 272 -4.79 2.86 16.32
N LYS A 273 -4.47 3.36 17.52
CA LYS A 273 -4.44 2.53 18.74
C LYS A 273 -5.82 2.01 19.12
N GLN A 274 -6.88 2.83 18.98
CA GLN A 274 -8.25 2.41 19.27
C GLN A 274 -8.67 1.25 18.36
N VAL A 275 -8.46 1.40 17.05
CA VAL A 275 -8.76 0.34 16.07
C VAL A 275 -7.91 -0.90 16.34
N HIS A 276 -6.62 -0.77 16.60
CA HIS A 276 -5.77 -1.91 16.95
C HIS A 276 -6.25 -2.64 18.22
N ASN A 277 -6.61 -1.90 19.28
CA ASN A 277 -7.18 -2.50 20.49
C ASN A 277 -8.52 -3.19 20.21
N HIS A 278 -9.34 -2.64 19.32
CA HIS A 278 -10.59 -3.28 18.91
C HIS A 278 -10.32 -4.59 18.16
N VAL A 279 -9.34 -4.60 17.24
CA VAL A 279 -8.88 -5.82 16.55
C VAL A 279 -8.41 -6.87 17.56
N LEU A 280 -7.60 -6.50 18.56
CA LEU A 280 -7.13 -7.44 19.60
C LEU A 280 -8.26 -8.03 20.45
N ARG A 281 -9.37 -7.30 20.60
CA ARG A 281 -10.55 -7.73 21.35
C ARG A 281 -11.57 -8.47 20.50
N SER A 282 -11.50 -8.30 19.18
CA SER A 282 -12.30 -9.06 18.24
C SER A 282 -11.73 -10.47 18.11
N GLU A 283 -12.58 -11.48 17.94
CA GLU A 283 -12.16 -12.88 17.73
C GLU A 283 -11.54 -13.11 16.32
N ILE A 284 -10.92 -12.08 15.74
CA ILE A 284 -10.30 -12.11 14.42
C ILE A 284 -8.95 -12.82 14.53
N PRO A 285 -8.70 -13.87 13.72
CA PRO A 285 -7.41 -14.53 13.68
C PRO A 285 -6.26 -13.55 13.36
N SER A 286 -5.06 -13.88 13.84
CA SER A 286 -3.86 -13.10 13.55
C SER A 286 -3.44 -13.29 12.08
N PHE A 287 -3.92 -12.42 11.20
CA PHE A 287 -3.55 -12.42 9.78
C PHE A 287 -2.29 -11.58 9.54
N VAL A 288 -1.32 -12.14 8.81
CA VAL A 288 -0.06 -11.46 8.45
C VAL A 288 -0.31 -10.13 7.73
N VAL A 289 -1.32 -10.06 6.87
CA VAL A 289 -1.69 -8.82 6.14
C VAL A 289 -2.13 -7.71 7.09
N LEU A 290 -2.92 -8.06 8.11
CA LEU A 290 -3.39 -7.11 9.12
C LEU A 290 -2.22 -6.63 9.99
N GLN A 291 -1.31 -7.54 10.38
CA GLN A 291 -0.09 -7.19 11.13
C GLN A 291 0.85 -6.28 10.31
N ASN A 292 1.04 -6.56 9.02
CA ASN A 292 1.83 -5.70 8.13
C ASN A 292 1.23 -4.28 8.03
N SER A 293 -0.10 -4.19 7.96
CA SER A 293 -0.81 -2.90 7.92
C SER A 293 -0.65 -2.12 9.23
N LEU A 294 -0.66 -2.81 10.38
CA LEU A 294 -0.38 -2.19 11.67
C LEU A 294 1.08 -1.71 11.79
N ILE A 295 2.05 -2.48 11.28
CA ILE A 295 3.46 -2.08 11.21
C ILE A 295 3.59 -0.77 10.40
N ASP A 296 3.00 -0.73 9.20
CA ASP A 296 3.00 0.47 8.35
C ASP A 296 2.34 1.67 9.05
N MET A 297 1.16 1.47 9.64
CA MET A 297 0.44 2.52 10.36
C MET A 297 1.24 3.07 11.54
N TYR A 298 1.75 2.21 12.44
CA TYR A 298 2.53 2.69 13.58
C TYR A 298 3.80 3.41 13.13
N SER A 299 4.48 2.91 12.09
CA SER A 299 5.66 3.57 11.53
C SER A 299 5.33 4.96 10.96
N LYS A 300 4.27 5.07 10.15
CA LYS A 300 3.79 6.33 9.55
C LYS A 300 3.07 7.25 10.53
N CYS A 301 2.71 6.77 11.72
CA CYS A 301 2.24 7.59 12.83
C CYS A 301 3.37 8.00 13.79
N GLY A 302 4.62 7.73 13.44
CA GLY A 302 5.79 8.13 14.22
C GLY A 302 6.15 7.21 15.40
N ASN A 303 5.49 6.06 15.56
CA ASN A 303 5.71 5.12 16.67
C ASN A 303 6.41 3.84 16.21
N LEU A 304 7.71 3.98 15.92
CA LEU A 304 8.54 2.88 15.43
C LEU A 304 8.71 1.75 16.45
N THR A 305 8.61 2.06 17.74
CA THR A 305 8.69 1.06 18.83
C THR A 305 7.54 0.07 18.77
N TYR A 306 6.30 0.53 18.59
CA TYR A 306 5.15 -0.38 18.44
C TYR A 306 5.21 -1.16 17.13
N SER A 307 5.60 -0.51 16.03
CA SER A 307 5.87 -1.18 14.76
C SER A 307 6.85 -2.35 14.93
N ARG A 308 7.97 -2.11 15.62
CA ARG A 308 8.99 -3.14 15.88
C ARG A 308 8.47 -4.26 16.78
N ARG A 309 7.74 -3.93 17.84
CA ARG A 309 7.13 -4.94 18.73
C ARG A 309 6.19 -5.88 17.98
N ILE A 310 5.33 -5.34 17.12
CA ILE A 310 4.43 -6.17 16.30
C ILE A 310 5.26 -7.10 15.42
N PHE A 311 6.25 -6.56 14.69
CA PHE A 311 7.15 -7.34 13.84
C PHE A 311 7.85 -8.49 14.59
N ASP A 312 8.40 -8.23 15.77
CA ASP A 312 9.10 -9.24 16.57
C ASP A 312 8.15 -10.33 17.10
N THR A 313 6.87 -10.00 17.32
CA THR A 313 5.84 -10.96 17.78
C THR A 313 5.22 -11.80 16.66
N MET A 314 5.51 -11.51 15.38
CA MET A 314 4.94 -12.27 14.26
C MET A 314 5.51 -13.69 14.22
N TYR A 315 4.61 -14.69 14.23
CA TYR A 315 4.98 -16.10 14.09
C TYR A 315 5.56 -16.40 12.71
N GLU A 316 4.94 -15.87 11.66
CA GLU A 316 5.39 -15.96 10.27
C GLU A 316 5.65 -14.57 9.72
N ARG A 317 6.84 -14.36 9.14
CA ARG A 317 7.22 -13.10 8.50
C ARG A 317 7.43 -13.33 7.02
N THR A 318 6.62 -12.66 6.20
CA THR A 318 6.74 -12.66 4.74
C THR A 318 7.69 -11.56 4.28
N VAL A 319 8.11 -11.58 3.01
CA VAL A 319 8.91 -10.47 2.43
C VAL A 319 8.24 -9.10 2.65
N ILE A 320 6.90 -9.04 2.60
CA ILE A 320 6.11 -7.84 2.88
C ILE A 320 6.31 -7.36 4.32
N SER A 321 6.37 -8.28 5.29
CA SER A 321 6.60 -7.96 6.71
C SER A 321 7.97 -7.33 6.93
N TRP A 322 9.01 -7.88 6.31
CA TRP A 322 10.37 -7.32 6.35
C TRP A 322 10.44 -5.96 5.66
N ASN A 323 9.84 -5.84 4.48
CA ASN A 323 9.81 -4.60 3.71
C ASN A 323 9.10 -3.48 4.48
N ALA A 324 7.97 -3.76 5.13
CA ALA A 324 7.24 -2.78 5.95
C ALA A 324 8.13 -2.21 7.08
N MET A 325 8.89 -3.07 7.77
CA MET A 325 9.78 -2.62 8.84
C MET A 325 11.03 -1.90 8.32
N LEU A 326 11.63 -2.36 7.21
CA LEU A 326 12.78 -1.70 6.55
C LEU A 326 12.41 -0.31 6.06
N VAL A 327 11.27 -0.16 5.36
CA VAL A 327 10.74 1.13 4.92
C VAL A 327 10.48 2.03 6.13
N GLY A 328 9.95 1.46 7.21
CA GLY A 328 9.72 2.20 8.45
C GLY A 328 11.02 2.80 9.03
N TYR A 329 12.07 1.99 9.20
CA TYR A 329 13.37 2.51 9.64
C TYR A 329 13.97 3.52 8.65
N SER A 330 13.87 3.26 7.34
CA SER A 330 14.38 4.16 6.29
C SER A 330 13.73 5.54 6.34
N LYS A 331 12.40 5.63 6.49
CA LYS A 331 11.69 6.91 6.60
C LYS A 331 12.03 7.67 7.87
N HIS A 332 12.45 6.98 8.92
CA HIS A 332 12.89 7.60 10.18
C HIS A 332 14.37 8.01 10.17
N GLY A 333 15.10 7.75 9.08
CA GLY A 333 16.54 8.05 8.97
C GLY A 333 17.43 7.07 9.73
N GLU A 334 16.89 5.96 10.23
CA GLU A 334 17.61 4.97 11.05
C GLU A 334 18.39 3.98 10.15
N GLY A 335 19.27 4.50 9.29
CA GLY A 335 19.98 3.71 8.27
C GLY A 335 20.80 2.55 8.86
N ARG A 336 21.36 2.72 10.06
CA ARG A 336 22.07 1.64 10.77
C ARG A 336 21.14 0.49 11.16
N GLU A 337 19.91 0.78 11.59
CA GLU A 337 18.92 -0.24 11.93
C GLU A 337 18.37 -0.94 10.67
N VAL A 338 18.26 -0.22 9.56
CA VAL A 338 17.95 -0.81 8.24
C VAL A 338 18.98 -1.89 7.88
N LEU A 339 20.28 -1.58 7.99
CA LEU A 339 21.35 -2.53 7.67
C LEU A 339 21.35 -3.74 8.62
N LYS A 340 21.18 -3.53 9.93
CA LYS A 340 21.05 -4.64 10.90
C LYS A 340 19.88 -5.54 10.57
N LEU A 341 18.72 -4.97 10.25
CA LEU A 341 17.52 -5.74 9.92
C LEU A 341 17.67 -6.49 8.59
N PHE A 342 18.32 -5.88 7.59
CA PHE A 342 18.61 -6.54 6.32
C PHE A 342 19.59 -7.71 6.49
N THR A 343 20.62 -7.55 7.30
CA THR A 343 21.54 -8.65 7.65
C THR A 343 20.79 -9.78 8.34
N LEU A 344 19.94 -9.47 9.33
CA LEU A 344 19.11 -10.48 10.00
C LEU A 344 18.19 -11.23 9.03
N MET A 345 17.55 -10.52 8.08
CA MET A 345 16.71 -11.13 7.04
C MET A 345 17.51 -12.16 6.22
N ARG A 346 18.75 -11.82 5.84
CA ARG A 346 19.64 -12.69 5.06
C ARG A 346 20.16 -13.87 5.87
N GLU A 347 20.42 -13.69 7.16
CA GLU A 347 20.90 -14.74 8.07
C GLU A 347 19.80 -15.78 8.36
N GLU A 348 18.55 -15.34 8.54
CA GLU A 348 17.43 -16.26 8.79
C GLU A 348 17.14 -17.18 7.59
N LYS A 349 17.47 -16.76 6.36
CA LYS A 349 17.29 -17.51 5.09
C LYS A 349 15.88 -18.08 4.84
N LYS A 350 14.87 -17.62 5.58
CA LYS A 350 13.46 -18.03 5.41
C LYS A 350 12.79 -17.36 4.21
N VAL A 351 13.19 -16.12 3.92
CA VAL A 351 12.66 -15.31 2.82
C VAL A 351 13.83 -14.68 2.07
N LYS A 352 13.69 -14.53 0.76
CA LYS A 352 14.69 -13.85 -0.07
C LYS A 352 14.34 -12.37 -0.22
N PRO A 353 15.34 -11.47 -0.23
CA PRO A 353 15.14 -10.08 -0.62
C PRO A 353 14.50 -9.98 -2.01
N ASP A 354 13.60 -9.03 -2.19
CA ASP A 354 13.05 -8.65 -3.49
C ASP A 354 13.47 -7.22 -3.85
N SER A 355 12.99 -6.74 -5.00
CA SER A 355 13.23 -5.36 -5.45
C SER A 355 12.78 -4.32 -4.41
N VAL A 356 11.66 -4.56 -3.72
CA VAL A 356 11.15 -3.62 -2.72
C VAL A 356 12.03 -3.63 -1.47
N THR A 357 12.60 -4.79 -1.09
CA THR A 357 13.60 -4.90 -0.03
C THR A 357 14.81 -4.02 -0.34
N MET A 358 15.36 -4.14 -1.55
CA MET A 358 16.56 -3.38 -1.95
C MET A 358 16.29 -1.88 -2.03
N LEU A 359 15.13 -1.48 -2.52
CA LEU A 359 14.69 -0.09 -2.49
C LEU A 359 14.68 0.50 -1.07
N ALA A 360 14.13 -0.24 -0.11
CA ALA A 360 14.06 0.17 1.29
C ALA A 360 15.47 0.27 1.92
N VAL A 361 16.37 -0.65 1.58
CA VAL A 361 17.76 -0.65 2.06
C VAL A 361 18.54 0.55 1.52
N LEU A 362 18.49 0.78 0.20
CA LEU A 362 19.18 1.92 -0.44
C LEU A 362 18.62 3.26 0.03
N SER A 363 17.30 3.37 0.17
CA SER A 363 16.66 4.56 0.75
C SER A 363 17.09 4.78 2.20
N GLY A 364 17.25 3.70 2.98
CA GLY A 364 17.77 3.75 4.34
C GLY A 364 19.22 4.24 4.41
N CYS A 365 20.08 3.80 3.49
CA CYS A 365 21.42 4.32 3.34
C CYS A 365 21.43 5.81 2.96
N SER A 366 20.56 6.21 2.02
CA SER A 366 20.40 7.62 1.61
C SER A 366 19.99 8.50 2.78
N HIS A 367 18.95 8.12 3.51
CA HIS A 367 18.45 8.93 4.62
C HIS A 367 19.34 8.89 5.86
N GLY A 368 20.19 7.86 5.99
CA GLY A 368 21.10 7.68 7.11
C GLY A 368 22.51 8.22 6.89
N GLY A 369 22.81 8.83 5.73
CA GLY A 369 24.16 9.32 5.40
C GLY A 369 25.19 8.18 5.37
N LEU A 370 24.84 7.08 4.70
CA LEU A 370 25.69 5.89 4.56
C LEU A 370 26.04 5.66 3.08
N GLU A 371 26.58 6.70 2.42
CA GLU A 371 26.87 6.73 0.98
C GLU A 371 27.70 5.55 0.50
N ASP A 372 28.86 5.31 1.11
CA ASP A 372 29.76 4.24 0.68
C ASP A 372 29.12 2.86 0.85
N THR A 373 28.34 2.68 1.91
CA THR A 373 27.64 1.41 2.15
C THR A 373 26.52 1.20 1.14
N GLY A 374 25.74 2.26 0.84
CA GLY A 374 24.69 2.23 -0.18
C GLY A 374 25.23 1.93 -1.57
N LEU A 375 26.34 2.55 -1.96
CA LEU A 375 27.03 2.29 -3.23
C LEU A 375 27.54 0.84 -3.32
N ASN A 376 28.18 0.34 -2.25
CA ASN A 376 28.64 -1.05 -2.19
C ASN A 376 27.48 -2.04 -2.32
N ILE A 377 26.34 -1.79 -1.66
CA ILE A 377 25.14 -2.62 -1.78
C ILE A 377 24.61 -2.60 -3.21
N PHE A 378 24.57 -1.43 -3.86
CA PHE A 378 24.13 -1.32 -5.25
C PHE A 378 25.08 -2.06 -6.20
N HIS A 379 26.39 -1.99 -5.99
CA HIS A 379 27.38 -2.77 -6.76
C HIS A 379 27.20 -4.28 -6.55
N ASP A 380 26.88 -4.72 -5.35
CA ASP A 380 26.56 -6.12 -5.05
C ASP A 380 25.25 -6.59 -5.71
N MET A 381 24.28 -5.68 -5.94
CA MET A 381 23.12 -5.97 -6.78
C MET A 381 23.52 -6.13 -8.25
N ASN A 382 24.33 -5.21 -8.77
CA ASN A 382 24.75 -5.20 -10.18
C ASN A 382 25.68 -6.37 -10.55
N SER A 383 26.42 -6.90 -9.58
CA SER A 383 27.28 -8.08 -9.73
C SER A 383 26.56 -9.41 -9.43
N GLU A 384 25.22 -9.39 -9.37
CA GLU A 384 24.34 -10.54 -9.12
C GLU A 384 24.55 -11.29 -7.79
N LYS A 385 25.40 -10.79 -6.88
CA LYS A 385 25.67 -11.43 -5.57
C LYS A 385 24.42 -11.50 -4.68
N ILE A 386 23.51 -10.55 -4.83
CA ILE A 386 22.25 -10.49 -4.09
C ILE A 386 21.13 -11.26 -4.81
N GLY A 387 21.26 -11.50 -6.11
CA GLY A 387 20.25 -12.17 -6.94
C GLY A 387 18.99 -11.32 -7.19
N VAL A 388 19.10 -9.99 -7.09
CA VAL A 388 18.02 -9.03 -7.37
C VAL A 388 18.54 -8.01 -8.38
N GLU A 389 17.93 -7.98 -9.57
CA GLU A 389 18.31 -7.07 -10.64
C GLU A 389 17.97 -5.59 -10.30
N PRO A 390 18.88 -4.64 -10.54
CA PRO A 390 18.62 -3.22 -10.41
C PRO A 390 17.47 -2.74 -11.32
N LYS A 391 16.50 -2.02 -10.75
CA LYS A 391 15.40 -1.36 -11.48
C LYS A 391 15.53 0.15 -11.37
N MET A 392 14.76 0.87 -12.19
CA MET A 392 14.70 2.34 -12.24
C MET A 392 14.68 3.00 -10.85
N GLU A 393 13.89 2.46 -9.92
CA GLU A 393 13.72 2.99 -8.58
C GLU A 393 15.00 2.86 -7.74
N HIS A 394 15.80 1.80 -7.93
CA HIS A 394 17.07 1.61 -7.24
C HIS A 394 18.11 2.64 -7.71
N TYR A 395 18.18 2.91 -9.02
CA TYR A 395 19.03 3.99 -9.54
C TYR A 395 18.61 5.34 -8.98
N GLY A 396 17.30 5.60 -8.86
CA GLY A 396 16.78 6.81 -8.22
C GLY A 396 17.25 6.97 -6.77
N CYS A 397 17.32 5.89 -5.99
CA CYS A 397 17.88 5.92 -4.64
C CYS A 397 19.38 6.24 -4.62
N VAL A 398 20.16 5.75 -5.59
CA VAL A 398 21.60 6.07 -5.68
C VAL A 398 21.80 7.55 -6.06
N VAL A 399 20.97 8.09 -6.95
CA VAL A 399 20.99 9.52 -7.27
C VAL A 399 20.63 10.38 -6.07
N ASP A 400 19.62 10.00 -5.28
CA ASP A 400 19.28 10.68 -4.02
C ASP A 400 20.42 10.57 -2.99
N LEU A 401 21.07 9.40 -2.87
CA LEU A 401 22.22 9.16 -1.99
C LEU A 401 23.43 10.05 -2.35
N LEU A 402 23.80 10.11 -3.62
CA LEU A 402 24.89 10.96 -4.12
C LEU A 402 24.52 12.44 -4.03
N GLY A 403 23.28 12.78 -4.38
CA GLY A 403 22.76 14.14 -4.29
C GLY A 403 22.82 14.71 -2.87
N ARG A 404 22.38 13.95 -1.86
CA ARG A 404 22.39 14.38 -0.45
C ARG A 404 23.79 14.45 0.17
N SER A 405 24.73 13.66 -0.32
CA SER A 405 26.13 13.73 0.09
C SER A 405 26.90 14.89 -0.57
N GLY A 406 26.22 15.70 -1.41
CA GLY A 406 26.82 16.82 -2.12
C GLY A 406 27.61 16.44 -3.37
N ARG A 407 27.61 15.16 -3.77
CA ARG A 407 28.28 14.64 -4.97
C ARG A 407 27.39 14.83 -6.20
N VAL A 408 26.95 16.06 -6.45
CA VAL A 408 25.94 16.39 -7.47
C VAL A 408 26.44 16.08 -8.88
N GLU A 409 27.70 16.37 -9.18
CA GLU A 409 28.34 16.07 -10.46
C GLU A 409 28.38 14.56 -10.72
N GLU A 410 28.76 13.77 -9.72
CA GLU A 410 28.80 12.32 -9.85
C GLU A 410 27.41 11.73 -9.98
N ALA A 411 26.42 12.27 -9.26
CA ALA A 411 25.03 11.90 -9.46
C ALA A 411 24.56 12.16 -10.90
N PHE A 412 24.99 13.29 -11.50
CA PHE A 412 24.68 13.61 -12.89
C PHE A 412 25.36 12.65 -13.89
N GLU A 413 26.63 12.34 -13.69
CA GLU A 413 27.33 11.33 -14.51
C GLU A 413 26.74 9.93 -14.34
N PHE A 414 26.32 9.57 -13.12
CA PHE A 414 25.64 8.31 -12.84
C PHE A 414 24.32 8.21 -13.62
N ILE A 415 23.53 9.29 -13.69
CA ILE A 415 22.30 9.34 -14.50
C ILE A 415 22.60 9.07 -15.99
N LYS A 416 23.69 9.63 -16.54
CA LYS A 416 24.09 9.38 -17.94
C LYS A 416 24.49 7.93 -18.18
N SER A 417 25.02 7.25 -17.16
CA SER A 417 25.42 5.84 -17.23
C SER A 417 24.26 4.85 -17.13
N MET A 418 23.03 5.32 -16.86
CA MET A 418 21.87 4.46 -16.67
C MET A 418 21.51 3.70 -17.95
N PRO A 419 21.12 2.41 -17.84
CA PRO A 419 20.69 1.63 -19.01
C PRO A 419 19.28 1.98 -19.50
N PHE A 420 18.59 2.91 -18.83
CA PHE A 420 17.21 3.29 -19.09
C PHE A 420 17.07 4.82 -19.15
N GLU A 421 16.00 5.30 -19.78
CA GLU A 421 15.67 6.72 -19.76
C GLU A 421 15.24 7.18 -18.35
N PRO A 422 15.92 8.14 -17.72
CA PRO A 422 15.65 8.50 -16.33
C PRO A 422 14.27 9.16 -16.17
N THR A 423 13.54 8.75 -15.14
CA THR A 423 12.21 9.30 -14.85
C THR A 423 12.28 10.71 -14.27
N ALA A 424 11.16 11.43 -14.32
CA ALA A 424 11.04 12.76 -13.69
C ALA A 424 11.39 12.75 -12.20
N ALA A 425 11.13 11.65 -11.48
CA ALA A 425 11.51 11.53 -10.07
C ALA A 425 13.04 11.57 -9.86
N ILE A 426 13.82 10.93 -10.73
CA ILE A 426 15.30 10.90 -10.65
C ILE A 426 15.87 12.29 -10.92
N TRP A 427 15.40 12.94 -12.00
CA TRP A 427 15.76 14.32 -12.29
C TRP A 427 15.35 15.27 -11.17
N GLY A 428 14.15 15.07 -10.58
CA GLY A 428 13.66 15.85 -9.44
C GLY A 428 14.54 15.73 -8.21
N SER A 429 15.03 14.52 -7.90
CA SER A 429 16.00 14.30 -6.82
C SER A 429 17.30 15.08 -7.06
N LEU A 430 17.84 15.04 -8.28
CA LEU A 430 19.07 15.77 -8.63
C LEU A 430 18.88 17.29 -8.62
N LEU A 431 17.74 17.80 -9.12
CA LEU A 431 17.41 19.22 -9.03
C LEU A 431 17.29 19.68 -7.56
N GLY A 432 16.64 18.85 -6.73
CA GLY A 432 16.54 19.08 -5.29
C GLY A 432 17.92 19.17 -4.62
N ALA A 433 18.82 18.25 -4.94
CA ALA A 433 20.21 18.25 -4.46
C ALA A 433 20.99 19.47 -4.97
N SER A 434 20.87 19.80 -6.26
CA SER A 434 21.51 20.97 -6.88
C SER A 434 21.11 22.27 -6.17
N ARG A 435 19.84 22.41 -5.78
CA ARG A 435 19.37 23.53 -4.96
C ARG A 435 19.99 23.55 -3.57
N VAL A 436 20.08 22.41 -2.88
CA VAL A 436 20.65 22.34 -1.53
C VAL A 436 22.14 22.68 -1.54
N HIS A 437 22.87 22.20 -2.55
CA HIS A 437 24.32 22.40 -2.69
C HIS A 437 24.69 23.60 -3.57
N SER A 438 23.71 24.44 -3.93
CA SER A 438 23.90 25.65 -4.75
C SER A 438 24.62 25.42 -6.11
N ASN A 439 24.43 24.24 -6.71
CA ASN A 439 24.95 23.92 -8.04
C ASN A 439 23.97 24.42 -9.11
N VAL A 440 24.17 25.66 -9.56
CA VAL A 440 23.26 26.33 -10.50
C VAL A 440 23.32 25.70 -11.89
N ASP A 441 24.51 25.32 -12.36
CA ASP A 441 24.71 24.84 -13.73
C ASP A 441 24.00 23.51 -14.01
N ILE A 442 24.20 22.51 -13.13
CA ILE A 442 23.49 21.23 -13.25
C ILE A 442 22.00 21.42 -12.96
N GLY A 443 21.66 22.23 -11.95
CA GLY A 443 20.27 22.47 -11.59
C GLY A 443 19.46 23.15 -12.71
N GLU A 444 20.04 24.08 -13.45
CA GLU A 444 19.41 24.72 -14.61
C GLU A 444 19.13 23.71 -15.73
N LEU A 445 20.15 22.91 -16.10
CA LEU A 445 20.01 21.88 -17.13
C LEU A 445 18.93 20.85 -16.78
N VAL A 446 18.96 20.33 -15.55
CA VAL A 446 18.00 19.34 -15.06
C VAL A 446 16.60 19.95 -14.92
N GLY A 447 16.53 21.20 -14.45
CA GLY A 447 15.29 21.95 -14.31
C GLY A 447 14.57 22.10 -15.64
N HIS A 448 15.25 22.56 -16.69
CA HIS A 448 14.65 22.68 -18.02
C HIS A 448 14.16 21.33 -18.56
N ARG A 449 14.94 20.26 -18.40
CA ARG A 449 14.52 18.92 -18.81
C ARG A 449 13.25 18.46 -18.08
N LEU A 450 13.11 18.76 -16.79
CA LEU A 450 11.88 18.47 -16.04
C LEU A 450 10.67 19.26 -16.53
N LEU A 451 10.86 20.51 -16.98
CA LEU A 451 9.78 21.33 -17.54
C LEU A 451 9.31 20.84 -18.92
N GLU A 452 10.17 20.11 -19.64
CA GLU A 452 9.83 19.41 -20.88
C GLU A 452 9.08 18.11 -20.62
N ILE A 453 9.55 17.29 -19.68
CA ILE A 453 8.92 16.00 -19.33
C ILE A 453 7.57 16.20 -18.65
N GLU A 454 7.48 17.13 -17.69
CA GLU A 454 6.28 17.38 -16.89
C GLU A 454 5.89 18.87 -16.93
N PRO A 455 5.40 19.38 -18.07
CA PRO A 455 5.09 20.80 -18.24
C PRO A 455 4.01 21.31 -17.29
N GLY A 456 3.15 20.44 -16.76
CA GLY A 456 2.10 20.75 -15.80
C GLY A 456 2.50 20.64 -14.32
N ASN A 457 3.71 20.17 -14.00
CA ASN A 457 4.12 19.95 -12.61
C ASN A 457 4.66 21.25 -12.00
N ALA A 458 3.85 21.92 -11.18
CA ALA A 458 4.21 23.16 -10.49
C ALA A 458 5.46 23.03 -9.59
N GLY A 459 5.71 21.85 -9.02
CA GLY A 459 6.86 21.60 -8.16
C GLY A 459 8.20 21.84 -8.87
N ASN A 460 8.31 21.44 -10.13
CA ASN A 460 9.54 21.58 -10.92
C ASN A 460 9.88 23.06 -11.16
N TYR A 461 8.89 23.87 -11.52
CA TYR A 461 9.05 25.32 -11.66
C TYR A 461 9.43 25.98 -10.34
N VAL A 462 8.80 25.57 -9.23
CA VAL A 462 9.09 26.13 -7.90
C VAL A 462 10.51 25.80 -7.47
N ILE A 463 10.99 24.56 -7.64
CA ILE A 463 12.36 24.20 -7.24
C ILE A 463 13.39 24.93 -8.11
N LEU A 464 13.18 25.03 -9.42
CA LEU A 464 14.08 25.76 -10.32
C LEU A 464 14.06 27.28 -10.05
N SER A 465 12.89 27.87 -9.86
CA SER A 465 12.75 29.27 -9.44
C SER A 465 13.44 29.51 -8.09
N ASN A 466 13.38 28.55 -7.18
CA ASN A 466 14.04 28.64 -5.89
C ASN A 466 15.57 28.59 -6.02
N LEU A 467 16.10 27.76 -6.94
CA LEU A 467 17.52 27.70 -7.27
C LEU A 467 18.01 29.06 -7.83
N TYR A 468 17.30 29.65 -8.79
CA TYR A 468 17.63 30.96 -9.32
C TYR A 468 17.56 32.07 -8.26
N ALA A 469 16.52 32.04 -7.40
CA ALA A 469 16.40 32.98 -6.30
C ALA A 469 17.59 32.87 -5.32
N SER A 470 18.03 31.66 -4.97
CA SER A 470 19.23 31.48 -4.12
C SER A 470 20.52 31.98 -4.77
N ALA A 471 20.57 32.02 -6.10
CA ALA A 471 21.70 32.56 -6.87
C ALA A 471 21.57 34.07 -7.17
N GLY A 472 20.51 34.75 -6.69
CA GLY A 472 20.24 36.16 -6.98
C GLY A 472 19.80 36.46 -8.41
N ARG A 473 19.45 35.43 -9.21
CA ARG A 473 19.01 35.53 -10.62
C ARG A 473 17.52 35.88 -10.71
N TRP A 474 17.13 37.07 -10.24
CA TRP A 474 15.72 37.47 -10.13
C TRP A 474 14.99 37.65 -11.48
N GLU A 475 15.71 37.92 -12.56
CA GLU A 475 15.12 38.00 -13.90
C GLU A 475 14.64 36.62 -14.39
N ASP A 476 15.41 35.57 -14.11
CA ASP A 476 15.03 34.20 -14.44
C ASP A 476 13.86 33.72 -13.57
N VAL A 477 13.80 34.17 -12.31
CA VAL A 477 12.64 33.95 -11.43
C VAL A 477 11.37 34.57 -12.01
N ARG A 478 11.44 35.81 -12.49
CA ARG A 478 10.31 36.48 -13.16
C ARG A 478 9.89 35.72 -14.42
N SER A 479 10.87 35.40 -15.27
CA SER A 479 10.64 34.65 -16.51
C SER A 479 9.98 33.29 -16.28
N LEU A 480 10.38 32.56 -15.23
CA LEU A 480 9.74 31.29 -14.86
C LEU A 480 8.32 31.47 -14.33
N ARG A 481 8.04 32.51 -13.55
CA ARG A 481 6.69 32.82 -13.06
C ARG A 481 5.76 33.15 -14.22
N ASP A 482 6.24 33.92 -15.19
CA ASP A 482 5.49 34.22 -16.41
C ASP A 482 5.22 32.96 -17.23
N LEU A 483 6.19 32.05 -17.31
CA LEU A 483 6.01 30.75 -17.94
C LEU A 483 4.96 29.88 -17.24
N MET A 484 4.94 29.86 -15.90
CA MET A 484 3.92 29.16 -15.12
C MET A 484 2.52 29.72 -15.40
N LEU A 485 2.38 31.06 -15.46
CA LEU A 485 1.12 31.72 -15.78
C LEU A 485 0.66 31.37 -17.20
N LYS A 486 1.57 31.45 -18.19
CA LYS A 486 1.29 31.10 -19.59
C LYS A 486 0.83 29.65 -19.75
N LYS A 487 1.38 28.72 -18.96
CA LYS A 487 1.02 27.30 -18.97
C LYS A 487 -0.11 26.94 -18.00
N THR A 488 -0.73 27.93 -17.33
CA THR A 488 -1.82 27.71 -16.36
C THR A 488 -1.47 26.73 -15.24
N VAL A 489 -0.21 26.74 -14.80
CA VAL A 489 0.30 25.84 -13.76
C VAL A 489 0.10 26.47 -12.39
N ALA A 490 -0.74 25.85 -11.55
CA ALA A 490 -1.02 26.33 -10.20
C ALA A 490 -0.16 25.59 -9.15
N LYS A 491 0.43 26.34 -8.22
CA LYS A 491 1.19 25.80 -7.10
C LYS A 491 0.25 25.18 -6.06
N GLU A 492 0.58 23.98 -5.60
CA GLU A 492 -0.09 23.37 -4.44
C GLU A 492 0.28 24.14 -3.15
N PRO A 493 -0.72 24.60 -2.36
CA PRO A 493 -0.44 25.29 -1.11
C PRO A 493 0.15 24.32 -0.07
N GLY A 494 1.19 24.77 0.63
CA GLY A 494 1.71 24.04 1.77
C GLY A 494 0.72 24.07 2.93
N ARG A 495 0.37 22.90 3.46
CA ARG A 495 -0.51 22.73 4.62
C ARG A 495 0.11 21.81 5.65
N SER A 496 -0.02 22.18 6.91
CA SER A 496 0.37 21.35 8.04
C SER A 496 -0.84 21.00 8.87
N TRP A 497 -0.85 19.83 9.49
CA TRP A 497 -1.94 19.43 10.37
C TRP A 497 -1.46 18.67 11.60
N ILE A 498 -2.31 18.65 12.61
CA ILE A 498 -2.13 17.97 13.89
C ILE A 498 -3.47 17.34 14.30
N GLU A 499 -3.41 16.12 14.80
CA GLU A 499 -4.55 15.44 15.43
C GLU A 499 -4.47 15.65 16.94
N LEU A 500 -5.50 16.28 17.51
CA LEU A 500 -5.67 16.48 18.94
C LEU A 500 -7.14 16.22 19.29
N ASP A 501 -7.37 15.48 20.38
CA ASP A 501 -8.70 15.13 20.86
C ASP A 501 -9.63 14.58 19.77
N GLN A 502 -9.09 13.74 18.87
CA GLN A 502 -9.80 13.13 17.74
C GLN A 502 -10.24 14.11 16.65
N VAL A 503 -9.75 15.34 16.67
CA VAL A 503 -10.03 16.37 15.66
C VAL A 503 -8.75 16.67 14.87
N LEU A 504 -8.88 16.71 13.54
CA LEU A 504 -7.81 17.09 12.64
C LEU A 504 -7.79 18.62 12.48
N HIS A 505 -6.77 19.28 13.02
CA HIS A 505 -6.57 20.71 12.89
C HIS A 505 -5.59 21.01 11.76
N THR A 506 -6.06 21.70 10.71
CA THR A 506 -5.26 22.03 9.53
C THR A 506 -4.88 23.51 9.50
N PHE A 507 -3.66 23.79 9.04
CA PHE A 507 -3.06 25.12 8.97
C PHE A 507 -2.48 25.37 7.60
N HIS A 508 -2.79 26.54 7.03
CA HIS A 508 -2.11 27.10 5.88
C HIS A 508 -1.46 28.44 6.24
N ALA A 509 -0.47 28.85 5.45
CA ALA A 509 0.24 30.10 5.69
C ALA A 509 -0.69 31.32 5.57
N SER A 510 -1.54 31.33 4.53
CA SER A 510 -2.45 32.43 4.18
C SER A 510 -3.89 32.24 4.67
N ASP A 511 -4.19 31.16 5.38
CA ASP A 511 -5.56 30.86 5.82
C ASP A 511 -5.83 31.36 7.23
N HIS A 512 -7.03 31.93 7.40
CA HIS A 512 -7.57 32.49 8.64
C HIS A 512 -8.77 31.71 9.17
N SER A 513 -9.12 30.57 8.56
CA SER A 513 -10.29 29.75 8.90
C SER A 513 -10.24 29.13 10.31
N HIS A 514 -9.05 28.92 10.87
CA HIS A 514 -8.90 28.22 12.14
C HIS A 514 -9.45 29.07 13.32
N PRO A 515 -10.36 28.55 14.17
CA PRO A 515 -11.03 29.33 15.22
C PRO A 515 -10.09 30.02 16.23
N ARG A 516 -8.93 29.41 16.48
CA ARG A 516 -7.91 29.91 17.42
C ARG A 516 -6.73 30.64 16.74
N ARG A 517 -6.90 31.13 15.51
CA ARG A 517 -5.80 31.69 14.71
C ARG A 517 -5.05 32.83 15.40
N GLU A 518 -5.76 33.77 15.99
CA GLU A 518 -5.15 34.94 16.64
C GLU A 518 -4.23 34.54 17.80
N GLU A 519 -4.72 33.64 18.66
CA GLU A 519 -3.96 33.05 19.77
C GLU A 519 -2.69 32.35 19.27
N ILE A 520 -2.80 31.57 18.19
CA ILE A 520 -1.66 30.89 17.57
C ILE A 520 -0.64 31.89 17.03
N CYS A 521 -1.08 32.93 16.32
CA CYS A 521 -0.19 33.95 15.78
C CYS A 521 0.54 34.74 16.88
N VAL A 522 -0.14 35.03 17.99
CA VAL A 522 0.50 35.63 19.18
C VAL A 522 1.56 34.68 19.73
N LYS A 523 1.24 33.40 19.88
CA LYS A 523 2.18 32.40 20.39
C LYS A 523 3.40 32.23 19.49
N VAL A 524 3.24 32.18 18.17
CA VAL A 524 4.39 32.09 17.23
C VAL A 524 5.35 33.28 17.43
N LYS A 525 4.82 34.50 17.62
CA LYS A 525 5.65 35.69 17.85
C LYS A 525 6.38 35.63 19.19
N GLU A 526 5.68 35.23 20.26
CA GLU A 526 6.27 35.01 21.59
C GLU A 526 7.42 33.99 21.51
N LEU A 527 7.18 32.86 20.85
CA LEU A 527 8.19 31.81 20.64
C LEU A 527 9.39 32.32 19.84
N SER A 528 9.16 33.12 18.78
CA SER A 528 10.25 33.69 17.99
C SER A 528 11.19 34.56 18.84
N VAL A 529 10.62 35.43 19.68
CA VAL A 529 11.39 36.29 20.60
C VAL A 529 12.15 35.42 21.61
N SER A 530 11.45 34.51 22.29
CA SER A 530 12.07 33.63 23.29
C SER A 530 13.18 32.77 22.71
N PHE A 531 13.01 32.23 21.50
CA PHE A 531 14.02 31.39 20.87
C PHE A 531 15.25 32.19 20.45
N LYS A 532 15.09 33.43 19.99
CA LYS A 532 16.21 34.33 19.67
C LYS A 532 17.11 34.58 20.89
N GLU A 533 16.52 34.72 22.08
CA GLU A 533 17.28 34.86 23.34
C GLU A 533 18.14 33.63 23.65
N VAL A 534 17.72 32.44 23.21
CA VAL A 534 18.44 31.16 23.40
C VAL A 534 19.33 30.83 22.18
N GLY A 535 19.46 31.76 21.23
CA GLY A 535 20.35 31.67 20.07
C GLY A 535 19.74 31.09 18.79
N TYR A 536 18.42 31.06 18.65
CA TYR A 536 17.78 30.76 17.35
C TYR A 536 17.97 31.95 16.40
N VAL A 537 18.47 31.67 15.20
CA VAL A 537 18.58 32.66 14.12
C VAL A 537 17.65 32.21 13.00
N PRO A 538 16.63 33.01 12.64
CA PRO A 538 15.78 32.72 11.49
C PRO A 538 16.62 32.56 10.22
N ASP A 539 16.41 31.48 9.49
CA ASP A 539 17.11 31.26 8.22
C ASP A 539 16.33 31.94 7.09
N LEU A 540 16.71 33.20 6.82
CA LEU A 540 16.05 34.07 5.84
C LEU A 540 16.25 33.57 4.39
N SER A 541 17.22 32.67 4.14
CA SER A 541 17.38 32.00 2.83
C SER A 541 16.19 31.10 2.47
N CYS A 542 15.39 30.68 3.47
CA CYS A 542 14.16 29.93 3.25
C CYS A 542 13.03 30.79 2.62
N VAL A 543 13.16 32.12 2.59
CA VAL A 543 12.20 33.02 1.95
C VAL A 543 12.73 33.54 0.63
N LEU A 544 12.19 32.97 -0.45
CA LEU A 544 12.63 33.24 -1.81
C LEU A 544 11.76 34.30 -2.48
N HIS A 545 11.56 35.41 -1.74
CA HIS A 545 10.87 36.61 -2.19
C HIS A 545 11.87 37.77 -2.18
N ASP A 546 11.76 38.64 -3.19
CA ASP A 546 12.55 39.86 -3.32
C ASP A 546 11.94 40.95 -2.42
N VAL A 547 12.16 40.80 -1.12
CA VAL A 547 11.68 41.67 -0.04
C VAL A 547 12.80 41.88 0.97
N ASP A 548 12.68 42.92 1.80
CA ASP A 548 13.64 43.18 2.88
C ASP A 548 13.65 42.06 3.94
N GLU A 549 14.72 42.00 4.73
CA GLU A 549 14.93 40.96 5.73
C GLU A 549 13.84 40.94 6.83
N GLU A 550 13.24 42.09 7.17
CA GLU A 550 12.14 42.17 8.15
C GLU A 550 10.88 41.49 7.62
N GLN A 551 10.55 41.73 6.34
CA GLN A 551 9.44 41.07 5.66
C GLN A 551 9.69 39.57 5.47
N LYS A 552 10.93 39.15 5.16
CA LYS A 552 11.28 37.73 5.12
C LYS A 552 11.01 37.06 6.46
N GLU A 553 11.45 37.66 7.57
CA GLU A 553 11.20 37.10 8.89
C GLU A 553 9.70 36.95 9.18
N LYS A 554 8.90 37.97 8.85
CA LYS A 554 7.44 37.92 9.00
C LYS A 554 6.80 36.78 8.21
N ILE A 555 7.28 36.51 6.99
CA ILE A 555 6.82 35.39 6.16
C ILE A 555 7.16 34.04 6.82
N LEU A 556 8.38 33.89 7.36
CA LEU A 556 8.78 32.65 8.06
C LEU A 556 7.87 32.34 9.24
N LEU A 557 7.45 33.35 10.00
CA LEU A 557 6.52 33.19 11.12
C LEU A 557 5.13 32.73 10.65
N GLY A 558 4.77 33.02 9.39
CA GLY A 558 3.53 32.56 8.78
C GLY A 558 3.56 31.12 8.28
N HIS A 559 4.68 30.39 8.36
CA HIS A 559 4.74 29.01 7.88
C HIS A 559 3.76 28.10 8.65
N SER A 560 3.01 27.26 7.92
CA SER A 560 2.00 26.35 8.47
C SER A 560 2.55 25.43 9.57
N GLU A 561 3.84 25.06 9.47
CA GLU A 561 4.54 24.22 10.41
C GLU A 561 4.68 24.92 11.77
N LYS A 562 5.10 26.19 11.79
CA LYS A 562 5.21 26.97 13.02
C LYS A 562 3.85 27.21 13.68
N LEU A 563 2.83 27.44 12.86
CA LEU A 563 1.44 27.58 13.31
C LEU A 563 0.93 26.30 13.96
N ALA A 564 1.11 25.15 13.31
CA ALA A 564 0.70 23.84 13.84
C ALA A 564 1.47 23.48 15.12
N LEU A 565 2.77 23.74 15.16
CA LEU A 565 3.61 23.53 16.35
C LEU A 565 3.19 24.40 17.53
N SER A 566 2.85 25.67 17.26
CA SER A 566 2.43 26.62 18.28
C SER A 566 1.05 26.27 18.81
N PHE A 567 0.12 25.86 17.93
CA PHE A 567 -1.16 25.29 18.35
C PHE A 567 -0.96 24.04 19.20
N GLY A 568 -0.06 23.14 18.80
CA GLY A 568 0.31 21.96 19.60
C GLY A 568 0.74 22.33 21.01
N LEU A 569 1.61 23.34 21.18
CA LEU A 569 2.03 23.82 22.50
C LEU A 569 0.89 24.42 23.32
N ILE A 570 -0.04 25.12 22.68
CA ILE A 570 -1.17 25.76 23.34
C ILE A 570 -2.21 24.71 23.79
N ALA A 571 -2.56 23.78 22.91
CA ALA A 571 -3.72 22.93 23.07
C ALA A 571 -3.42 21.61 23.77
N SER A 572 -2.16 21.18 23.87
CA SER A 572 -1.78 19.91 24.49
C SER A 572 -0.97 20.08 25.77
N SER A 573 -1.16 19.16 26.71
CA SER A 573 -0.49 19.18 28.01
C SER A 573 1.03 19.03 27.90
N GLU A 574 1.75 19.51 28.91
CA GLU A 574 3.22 19.66 28.91
C GLU A 574 4.01 18.36 28.64
N ASN A 575 3.43 17.19 28.87
CA ASN A 575 4.12 15.91 28.70
C ASN A 575 3.73 15.16 27.42
N VAL A 576 2.81 15.71 26.61
CA VAL A 576 2.34 15.04 25.39
C VAL A 576 3.28 15.39 24.23
N PRO A 577 3.75 14.42 23.42
CA PRO A 577 4.53 14.74 22.22
C PRO A 577 3.69 15.52 21.20
N ILE A 578 4.28 16.54 20.58
CA ILE A 578 3.63 17.31 19.51
C ILE A 578 3.91 16.61 18.18
N ARG A 579 2.86 16.26 17.43
CA ARG A 579 2.98 15.59 16.14
C ARG A 579 2.42 16.48 15.04
N VAL A 580 3.25 16.87 14.09
CA VAL A 580 2.84 17.71 12.96
C VAL A 580 3.20 17.02 11.66
N ILE A 581 2.26 16.99 10.73
CA ILE A 581 2.47 16.46 9.39
C ILE A 581 2.39 17.59 8.38
N LYS A 582 3.16 17.47 7.29
CA LYS A 582 3.24 18.43 6.19
C LYS A 582 3.08 17.69 4.86
N ASN A 583 2.29 18.25 3.93
CA ASN A 583 2.14 17.70 2.57
C ASN A 583 3.40 17.90 1.69
N LEU A 584 4.18 18.93 1.97
CA LEU A 584 5.43 19.28 1.27
C LEU A 584 6.66 18.99 2.14
N ARG A 585 7.86 19.13 1.56
CA ARG A 585 9.11 19.11 2.33
C ARG A 585 9.14 20.32 3.28
N ILE A 586 9.45 20.07 4.55
CA ILE A 586 9.58 21.12 5.57
C ILE A 586 10.82 21.98 5.24
N CYS A 587 10.82 23.28 5.52
CA CYS A 587 12.02 24.11 5.32
C CYS A 587 13.01 23.98 6.50
N VAL A 588 14.29 24.29 6.25
CA VAL A 588 15.36 24.23 7.26
C VAL A 588 15.02 25.09 8.47
N ASP A 589 14.47 26.29 8.25
CA ASP A 589 14.05 27.18 9.32
C ASP A 589 12.95 26.57 10.22
N CYS A 590 11.92 25.95 9.64
CA CYS A 590 10.84 25.32 10.41
C CYS A 590 11.32 24.07 11.16
N HIS A 591 12.24 23.31 10.57
CA HIS A 591 12.91 22.21 11.25
C HIS A 591 13.72 22.71 12.46
N ASN A 592 14.49 23.79 12.29
CA ASN A 592 15.23 24.42 13.38
C ASN A 592 14.30 24.97 14.46
N PHE A 593 13.22 25.66 14.08
CA PHE A 593 12.21 26.16 15.02
C PHE A 593 11.65 25.05 15.91
N ALA A 594 11.36 23.87 15.34
CA ALA A 594 10.92 22.70 16.10
C ALA A 594 11.99 22.15 17.05
N LYS A 595 13.28 22.22 16.70
CA LYS A 595 14.39 21.92 17.63
C LYS A 595 14.37 22.84 18.84
N TYR A 596 14.11 24.14 18.65
CA TYR A 596 14.02 25.08 19.77
C TYR A 596 12.78 24.86 20.63
N ILE A 597 11.63 24.49 20.05
CA ILE A 597 10.47 24.02 20.84
C ILE A 597 10.87 22.88 21.77
N SER A 598 11.52 21.85 21.21
CA SER A 598 11.92 20.69 22.00
C SER A 598 12.96 21.03 23.08
N LYS A 599 13.90 21.93 22.76
CA LYS A 599 14.97 22.35 23.67
C LYS A 599 14.44 23.21 24.83
N VAL A 600 13.58 24.19 24.54
CA VAL A 600 13.11 25.20 25.51
C VAL A 600 11.98 24.65 26.38
N TYR A 601 11.03 23.93 25.78
CA TYR A 601 9.85 23.42 26.49
C TYR A 601 9.97 21.95 26.91
N GLY A 602 11.09 21.29 26.61
CA GLY A 602 11.30 19.87 26.95
C GLY A 602 10.35 18.90 26.24
N ARG A 603 9.66 19.35 25.19
CA ARG A 603 8.66 18.55 24.45
C ARG A 603 9.34 17.65 23.43
N GLU A 604 8.91 16.39 23.33
CA GLU A 604 9.19 15.60 22.13
C GLU A 604 8.36 16.16 20.96
N VAL A 605 9.01 16.45 19.84
CA VAL A 605 8.35 16.91 18.61
C VAL A 605 8.58 15.88 17.50
N SER A 606 7.52 15.41 16.88
CA SER A 606 7.57 14.57 15.69
C SER A 606 7.06 15.38 14.51
N LEU A 607 7.94 15.69 13.56
CA LEU A 607 7.53 16.25 12.27
C LEU A 607 7.59 15.17 11.20
N ARG A 608 6.55 15.07 10.38
CA ARG A 608 6.51 14.21 9.20
C ARG A 608 6.32 15.07 7.97
N ASP A 609 7.27 15.01 7.04
CA ASP A 609 7.06 15.53 5.69
C ASP A 609 6.70 14.39 4.73
N LYS A 610 6.57 14.68 3.43
CA LYS A 610 6.25 13.68 2.39
C LYS A 610 7.22 12.49 2.39
N ASN A 611 8.48 12.71 2.77
CA ASN A 611 9.57 11.77 2.55
C ASN A 611 10.13 11.16 3.85
N ARG A 612 10.11 11.88 4.97
CA ARG A 612 10.76 11.44 6.22
C ARG A 612 10.06 11.90 7.50
N PHE A 613 10.48 11.26 8.59
CA PHE A 613 10.24 11.69 9.96
C PHE A 613 11.45 12.42 10.52
N HIS A 614 11.13 13.38 11.36
CA HIS A 614 12.04 14.15 12.19
C HIS A 614 11.58 13.98 13.62
N ARG A 615 12.24 13.09 14.37
CA ARG A 615 12.00 12.93 15.79
C ARG A 615 12.96 13.83 16.54
N ILE A 616 12.43 14.83 17.22
CA ILE A 616 13.19 15.89 17.87
C ILE A 616 13.01 15.77 19.38
N VAL A 617 14.11 15.54 20.08
CA VAL A 617 14.15 15.40 21.55
C VAL A 617 15.33 16.19 22.09
N GLY A 618 15.07 17.10 23.05
CA GLY A 618 16.11 17.95 23.65
C GLY A 618 16.83 18.84 22.63
N GLY A 619 16.13 19.23 21.55
CA GLY A 619 16.69 20.03 20.46
C GLY A 619 17.59 19.29 19.47
N LYS A 620 17.72 17.96 19.58
CA LYS A 620 18.41 17.11 18.62
C LYS A 620 17.38 16.36 17.77
N CYS A 621 17.57 16.34 16.46
CA CYS A 621 16.71 15.59 15.56
C CYS A 621 17.36 14.25 15.17
N SER A 622 16.54 13.22 14.97
CA SER A 622 16.95 11.91 14.44
C SER A 622 17.64 11.98 13.07
N CYS A 623 17.46 13.08 12.32
CA CYS A 623 18.13 13.31 11.05
C CYS A 623 19.62 13.63 11.17
N GLY A 624 20.12 13.99 12.36
CA GLY A 624 21.49 14.47 12.52
C GLY A 624 21.82 15.74 11.72
N ASP A 625 20.80 16.52 11.36
CA ASP A 625 20.89 17.66 10.42
C ASP A 625 21.40 17.29 9.02
N TYR A 626 21.41 15.99 8.69
CA TYR A 626 21.58 15.48 7.34
C TYR A 626 20.25 15.65 6.60
N TRP A 627 20.07 16.87 6.08
CA TRP A 627 18.79 17.44 5.68
C TRP A 627 18.41 17.19 4.22
#